data_AF-F5VVI6-F1
#
_entry.id   AF-F5VVI6-F1
#
_cell.length_a   1.000
_cell.length_b   1.000
_cell.length_c   1.000
_cell.angle_alpha   90.00
_cell.angle_beta   90.00
_cell.angle_gamma   90.00
#
_symmetry.space_group_name_H-M   'P 1'
#
loop_
_entity.id
_entity.type
_entity.pdbx_description
1 polymer ?
#
loop_
_entity_poly.entity_id
_entity_poly.type
_entity_poly.pdbx_seq_one_letter_code
_entity_poly.pdbx_strand_id
1 'polypeptide(L)'
;MDRVQADYTGMLGTVMNALVMADSLQQVGVDTRVQTAIAMQQVAEPYVRGRALRHLEKGRIVIFGAGIGSPYFSTDTTAALRAAEIEADAILMAKNGVDGVYNADPKKDKTAVKFEELTHRDVINKGLRIMDSTASTLSMDNDIDLVVFNMNQPGNIKRVVFGENIGTTVSNNIEEKE
;
A
#
# COMPACT_ATOMS: atom_id res chain seq x y z
N MET A 1 3.16 -26.67 7.39
CA MET A 1 1.92 -25.93 7.71
C MET A 1 1.18 -25.74 6.41
N ASP A 2 -0.12 -26.03 6.36
CA ASP A 2 -0.93 -25.84 5.15
C ASP A 2 -0.98 -24.35 4.76
N ARG A 3 -0.91 -24.05 3.46
CA ARG A 3 -0.79 -22.66 2.97
C ARG A 3 -1.98 -21.82 3.40
N VAL A 4 -3.18 -22.38 3.34
CA VAL A 4 -4.42 -21.69 3.75
C VAL A 4 -4.35 -21.31 5.23
N GLN A 5 -3.89 -22.22 6.09
CA GLN A 5 -3.73 -21.94 7.52
C GLN A 5 -2.66 -20.88 7.80
N ALA A 6 -1.56 -20.90 7.04
CA ALA A 6 -0.52 -19.87 7.13
C ALA A 6 -1.06 -18.48 6.74
N ASP A 7 -1.83 -18.39 5.67
CA ASP A 7 -2.41 -17.12 5.19
C ASP A 7 -3.45 -16.58 6.19
N TYR A 8 -4.33 -17.43 6.76
CA TYR A 8 -5.25 -17.00 7.81
C TYR A 8 -4.52 -16.53 9.07
N THR A 9 -3.45 -17.21 9.46
CA THR A 9 -2.60 -16.77 10.58
C THR A 9 -2.00 -15.39 10.31
N GLY A 10 -1.51 -15.17 9.08
CA GLY A 10 -1.01 -13.87 8.64
C GLY A 10 -2.09 -12.78 8.65
N MET A 11 -3.29 -13.09 8.16
CA MET A 11 -4.44 -12.17 8.19
C MET A 11 -4.79 -11.74 9.63
N LEU A 12 -4.83 -12.68 10.58
CA LEU A 12 -5.04 -12.34 11.98
C LEU A 12 -3.92 -11.46 12.56
N GLY A 13 -2.66 -11.72 12.17
CA GLY A 13 -1.53 -10.86 12.51
C GLY A 13 -1.71 -9.42 12.01
N THR A 14 -2.25 -9.22 10.81
CA THR A 14 -2.56 -7.87 10.32
C THR A 14 -3.66 -7.17 11.14
N VAL A 15 -4.63 -7.93 11.68
CA VAL A 15 -5.66 -7.37 12.57
C VAL A 15 -5.02 -6.91 13.89
N MET A 16 -4.12 -7.72 14.46
CA MET A 16 -3.40 -7.33 15.68
C MET A 16 -2.62 -6.03 15.48
N ASN A 17 -1.88 -5.92 14.36
CA ASN A 17 -1.15 -4.70 14.02
C ASN A 17 -2.08 -3.50 13.80
N ALA A 18 -3.24 -3.71 13.17
CA ALA A 18 -4.22 -2.65 12.93
C ALA A 18 -4.79 -2.09 14.24
N LEU A 19 -5.07 -2.95 15.22
CA LEU A 19 -5.55 -2.53 16.54
C LEU A 19 -4.48 -1.72 17.29
N VAL A 20 -3.22 -2.18 17.28
CA VAL A 20 -2.10 -1.47 17.91
C VAL A 20 -1.86 -0.10 17.25
N MET A 21 -1.92 -0.04 15.93
CA MET A 21 -1.77 1.21 15.18
C MET A 21 -2.94 2.17 15.46
N ALA A 22 -4.18 1.67 15.52
CA ALA A 22 -5.34 2.48 15.86
C ALA A 22 -5.22 3.09 17.27
N ASP A 23 -4.82 2.30 18.26
CA ASP A 23 -4.59 2.78 19.62
C ASP A 23 -3.49 3.84 19.67
N SER A 24 -2.36 3.58 19.00
CA SER A 24 -1.23 4.54 18.92
C SER A 24 -1.65 5.89 18.30
N LEU A 25 -2.49 5.86 17.26
CA LEU A 25 -3.02 7.07 16.62
C LEU A 25 -4.06 7.78 17.50
N GLN A 26 -4.91 7.03 18.19
CA GLN A 26 -5.89 7.60 19.12
C GLN A 26 -5.23 8.28 20.32
N GLN A 27 -4.13 7.72 20.83
CA GLN A 27 -3.35 8.33 21.92
C GLN A 27 -2.76 9.71 21.55
N VAL A 28 -2.53 9.97 20.27
CA VAL A 28 -2.09 11.28 19.75
C VAL A 28 -3.24 12.13 19.19
N GLY A 29 -4.49 11.77 19.48
CA GLY A 29 -5.68 12.56 19.16
C GLY A 29 -6.24 12.37 17.74
N VAL A 30 -5.85 11.30 17.04
CA VAL A 30 -6.31 11.04 15.67
C VAL A 30 -7.46 10.03 15.66
N ASP A 31 -8.66 10.47 15.23
CA ASP A 31 -9.84 9.59 15.13
C ASP A 31 -9.59 8.52 14.06
N THR A 32 -9.61 7.26 14.49
CA THR A 32 -9.17 6.11 13.70
C THR A 32 -10.19 4.99 13.79
N ARG A 33 -10.41 4.28 12.68
CA ARG A 33 -11.33 3.13 12.58
C ARG A 33 -10.62 1.94 11.97
N VAL A 34 -10.78 0.77 12.58
CA VAL A 34 -10.29 -0.50 12.03
C VAL A 34 -11.44 -1.20 11.32
N GLN A 35 -11.22 -1.57 10.07
CA GLN A 35 -12.14 -2.40 9.29
C GLN A 35 -11.47 -3.70 8.86
N THR A 36 -12.14 -4.83 9.04
CA THR A 36 -11.58 -6.15 8.72
C THR A 36 -12.34 -6.85 7.61
N ALA A 37 -11.62 -7.51 6.70
CA ALA A 37 -12.24 -8.32 5.65
C ALA A 37 -12.93 -9.58 6.22
N ILE A 38 -12.35 -10.18 7.25
CA ILE A 38 -12.98 -11.26 8.03
C ILE A 38 -13.80 -10.60 9.13
N ALA A 39 -15.10 -10.92 9.22
CA ALA A 39 -15.99 -10.31 10.20
C ALA A 39 -15.59 -10.68 11.64
N MET A 40 -15.41 -9.66 12.50
CA MET A 40 -15.01 -9.82 13.90
C MET A 40 -15.86 -8.94 14.81
N GLN A 41 -17.08 -9.42 15.13
CA GLN A 41 -18.20 -8.64 15.68
C GLN A 41 -17.88 -7.80 16.94
N GLN A 42 -16.90 -8.18 17.75
CA GLN A 42 -16.52 -7.46 18.98
C GLN A 42 -15.16 -6.74 18.89
N VAL A 43 -14.42 -6.94 17.81
CA VAL A 43 -13.00 -6.52 17.71
C VAL A 43 -12.85 -5.33 16.76
N ALA A 44 -13.49 -5.41 15.59
CA ALA A 44 -13.36 -4.39 14.55
C ALA A 44 -14.63 -4.35 13.68
N GLU A 45 -14.84 -3.24 12.98
CA GLU A 45 -15.95 -3.13 12.03
C GLU A 45 -15.70 -4.09 10.86
N PRO A 46 -16.71 -4.83 10.34
CA PRO A 46 -16.54 -5.50 9.07
C PRO A 46 -16.33 -4.45 7.97
N TYR A 47 -15.45 -4.76 7.01
CA TYR A 47 -15.25 -3.90 5.85
C TYR A 47 -16.54 -3.74 5.06
N VAL A 48 -16.97 -2.48 4.92
CA VAL A 48 -18.09 -2.08 4.08
C VAL A 48 -17.65 -0.80 3.38
N ARG A 49 -17.49 -0.85 2.05
CA ARG A 49 -17.00 0.27 1.23
C ARG A 49 -17.64 1.61 1.60
N GLY A 50 -18.97 1.68 1.62
CA GLY A 50 -19.68 2.92 1.95
C GLY A 50 -19.39 3.45 3.36
N ARG A 51 -19.08 2.58 4.32
CA ARG A 51 -18.66 2.98 5.67
C ARG A 51 -17.22 3.49 5.68
N ALA A 52 -16.32 2.86 4.92
CA ALA A 52 -14.94 3.32 4.77
C ALA A 52 -14.91 4.74 4.18
N LEU A 53 -15.60 4.96 3.06
CA LEU A 53 -15.74 6.28 2.43
C LEU A 53 -16.31 7.31 3.41
N ARG A 54 -17.37 6.96 4.15
CA ARG A 54 -17.97 7.86 5.15
C ARG A 54 -17.02 8.22 6.30
N HIS A 55 -16.10 7.33 6.67
CA HIS A 55 -15.08 7.65 7.66
C HIS A 55 -14.01 8.60 7.07
N LEU A 56 -13.58 8.36 5.83
CA LEU A 56 -12.63 9.22 5.11
C LEU A 56 -13.19 10.65 4.91
N GLU A 57 -14.47 10.78 4.50
CA GLU A 57 -15.18 12.07 4.40
C GLU A 57 -15.19 12.88 5.71
N LYS A 58 -15.12 12.19 6.85
CA LYS A 58 -15.09 12.81 8.19
C LYS A 58 -13.67 13.12 8.66
N GLY A 59 -12.66 12.93 7.82
CA GLY A 59 -11.25 13.15 8.17
C GLY A 59 -10.67 12.10 9.11
N ARG A 60 -11.25 10.89 9.15
CA ARG A 60 -10.75 9.79 10.00
C ARG A 60 -9.72 8.95 9.26
N ILE A 61 -8.76 8.41 9.99
CA ILE A 61 -7.89 7.36 9.45
C ILE A 61 -8.66 6.03 9.46
N VAL A 62 -8.64 5.32 8.33
CA VAL A 62 -9.20 3.97 8.22
C VAL A 62 -8.07 2.98 8.03
N ILE A 63 -8.00 1.98 8.91
CA ILE A 63 -6.99 0.91 8.85
C ILE A 63 -7.69 -0.38 8.43
N PHE A 64 -7.25 -0.97 7.31
CA PHE A 64 -7.76 -2.23 6.81
C PHE A 64 -6.96 -3.41 7.37
N GLY A 65 -7.64 -4.32 8.06
CA GLY A 65 -7.08 -5.57 8.58
C GLY A 65 -7.65 -6.82 7.88
N ALA A 66 -6.98 -7.96 8.09
CA ALA A 66 -7.32 -9.26 7.53
C ALA A 66 -7.22 -9.36 5.99
N GLY A 67 -6.39 -8.54 5.35
CA GLY A 67 -6.16 -8.63 3.91
C GLY A 67 -7.46 -8.44 3.09
N ILE A 68 -7.61 -9.25 2.04
CA ILE A 68 -8.88 -9.39 1.32
C ILE A 68 -9.83 -10.43 1.94
N GLY A 69 -9.40 -11.12 3.01
CA GLY A 69 -10.17 -12.16 3.70
C GLY A 69 -10.11 -13.55 3.05
N SER A 70 -9.29 -13.73 2.01
CA SER A 70 -9.11 -15.02 1.30
C SER A 70 -7.62 -15.39 1.22
N PRO A 71 -7.26 -16.68 1.40
CA PRO A 71 -5.89 -17.17 1.18
C PRO A 71 -5.40 -16.95 -0.26
N TYR A 72 -4.10 -17.15 -0.49
CA TYR A 72 -3.39 -16.99 -1.77
C TYR A 72 -3.14 -15.55 -2.24
N PHE A 73 -3.69 -14.55 -1.56
CA PHE A 73 -3.51 -13.14 -1.91
C PHE A 73 -2.53 -12.43 -0.99
N SER A 74 -1.73 -11.53 -1.56
CA SER A 74 -0.74 -10.76 -0.83
C SER A 74 -1.37 -9.53 -0.15
N THR A 75 -0.61 -8.89 0.73
CA THR A 75 -0.97 -7.58 1.29
C THR A 75 -0.90 -6.47 0.23
N ASP A 76 -0.01 -6.58 -0.77
CA ASP A 76 0.06 -5.62 -1.88
C ASP A 76 -1.21 -5.71 -2.74
N THR A 77 -1.72 -6.92 -3.01
CA THR A 77 -3.01 -7.08 -3.72
C THR A 77 -4.16 -6.50 -2.92
N THR A 78 -4.12 -6.63 -1.59
CA THR A 78 -5.12 -5.99 -0.71
C THR A 78 -5.05 -4.48 -0.80
N ALA A 79 -3.84 -3.90 -0.79
CA ALA A 79 -3.66 -2.46 -0.89
C ALA A 79 -4.21 -1.91 -2.20
N ALA A 80 -3.88 -2.57 -3.33
CA ALA A 80 -4.41 -2.21 -4.64
C ALA A 80 -5.94 -2.31 -4.71
N LEU A 81 -6.52 -3.39 -4.17
CA LEU A 81 -7.98 -3.56 -4.13
C LEU A 81 -8.67 -2.48 -3.29
N ARG A 82 -8.16 -2.21 -2.07
CA ARG A 82 -8.75 -1.21 -1.19
C ARG A 82 -8.60 0.19 -1.76
N ALA A 83 -7.46 0.51 -2.38
CA ALA A 83 -7.25 1.78 -3.08
C ALA A 83 -8.26 1.97 -4.21
N ALA A 84 -8.47 0.95 -5.06
CA ALA A 84 -9.47 1.00 -6.13
C ALA A 84 -10.89 1.19 -5.57
N GLU A 85 -11.25 0.43 -4.53
CA GLU A 85 -12.59 0.52 -3.94
C GLU A 85 -12.85 1.88 -3.27
N ILE A 86 -11.87 2.48 -2.61
CA ILE A 86 -12.06 3.80 -1.97
C ILE A 86 -11.75 4.97 -2.91
N GLU A 87 -11.43 4.70 -4.17
CA GLU A 87 -11.05 5.69 -5.19
C GLU A 87 -9.87 6.56 -4.71
N ALA A 88 -8.84 5.90 -4.16
CA ALA A 88 -7.62 6.59 -3.73
C ALA A 88 -6.79 7.06 -4.91
N ASP A 89 -6.26 8.28 -4.83
CA ASP A 89 -5.42 8.87 -5.89
C ASP A 89 -4.09 8.11 -6.06
N ALA A 90 -3.53 7.59 -4.97
CA ALA A 90 -2.24 6.90 -5.00
C ALA A 90 -2.06 5.89 -3.86
N ILE A 91 -1.20 4.91 -4.08
CA ILE A 91 -0.70 3.96 -3.09
C ILE A 91 0.73 4.34 -2.71
N LEU A 92 0.91 4.71 -1.44
CA LEU A 92 2.21 5.04 -0.87
C LEU A 92 2.91 3.77 -0.36
N MET A 93 3.89 3.28 -1.12
CA MET A 93 4.67 2.08 -0.80
C MET A 93 5.93 2.43 0.00
N ALA A 94 5.80 2.39 1.31
CA ALA A 94 6.89 2.62 2.25
C ALA A 94 7.80 1.38 2.33
N LYS A 95 9.02 1.44 1.78
CA LYS A 95 10.00 0.34 1.85
C LYS A 95 11.05 0.61 2.94
N ASN A 96 11.48 -0.46 3.62
CA ASN A 96 12.54 -0.38 4.63
C ASN A 96 13.91 -0.56 3.97
N GLY A 97 14.73 0.49 3.99
CA GLY A 97 16.12 0.44 3.52
C GLY A 97 16.30 0.46 1.99
N VAL A 98 15.28 0.85 1.24
CA VAL A 98 15.36 1.20 -0.18
C VAL A 98 14.55 2.48 -0.38
N ASP A 99 15.08 3.42 -1.14
CA ASP A 99 14.53 4.76 -1.35
C ASP A 99 13.86 4.95 -2.71
N GLY A 100 13.57 3.87 -3.44
CA GLY A 100 12.87 3.90 -4.73
C GLY A 100 12.98 2.58 -5.46
N VAL A 101 12.69 2.59 -6.75
CA VAL A 101 12.79 1.46 -7.66
C VAL A 101 14.09 1.57 -8.43
N TYR A 102 14.82 0.46 -8.52
CA TYR A 102 16.11 0.38 -9.18
C TYR A 102 16.07 -0.66 -10.30
N ASN A 103 16.94 -0.50 -11.30
CA ASN A 103 17.12 -1.48 -12.37
C ASN A 103 17.75 -2.81 -11.88
N ALA A 104 18.49 -2.77 -10.77
CA ALA A 104 19.11 -3.90 -10.09
C ALA A 104 19.06 -3.70 -8.56
N ASP A 105 19.31 -4.76 -7.78
CA ASP A 105 19.34 -4.66 -6.32
C ASP A 105 20.53 -3.79 -5.87
N PRO A 106 20.31 -2.58 -5.31
CA PRO A 106 21.39 -1.66 -4.96
C PRO A 106 22.28 -2.17 -3.83
N LYS A 107 21.85 -3.20 -3.09
CA LYS A 107 22.68 -3.85 -2.07
C LYS A 107 23.67 -4.85 -2.67
N LYS A 108 23.42 -5.34 -3.89
CA LYS A 108 24.25 -6.34 -4.57
C LYS A 108 25.01 -5.77 -5.74
N ASP A 109 24.43 -4.79 -6.43
CA ASP A 109 24.99 -4.16 -7.60
C ASP A 109 25.21 -2.66 -7.34
N LYS A 110 26.48 -2.24 -7.35
CA LYS A 110 26.87 -0.83 -7.15
C LYS A 110 26.54 0.04 -8.37
N THR A 111 26.24 -0.56 -9.52
CA THR A 111 25.83 0.13 -10.74
C THR A 111 24.32 0.31 -10.84
N ALA A 112 23.57 -0.10 -9.79
CA ALA A 112 22.13 0.07 -9.73
C ALA A 112 21.75 1.56 -9.84
N VAL A 113 20.91 1.86 -10.82
CA VAL A 113 20.39 3.20 -11.10
C VAL A 113 18.93 3.26 -10.62
N LYS A 114 18.62 4.28 -9.82
CA LYS A 114 17.26 4.56 -9.37
C LYS A 114 16.46 5.21 -10.50
N PHE A 115 15.22 4.78 -10.68
CA PHE A 115 14.27 5.46 -11.55
C PHE A 115 13.56 6.56 -10.76
N GLU A 116 13.35 7.73 -11.36
CA GLU A 116 12.49 8.77 -10.77
C GLU A 116 11.02 8.53 -11.09
N GLU A 117 10.74 8.19 -12.36
CA GLU A 117 9.41 7.95 -12.89
C GLU A 117 9.42 6.66 -13.73
N LEU A 118 8.34 5.87 -13.65
CA LEU A 118 8.14 4.64 -14.41
C LEU A 118 6.68 4.47 -14.81
N THR A 119 6.39 3.97 -16.00
CA THR A 119 5.00 3.58 -16.29
C THR A 119 4.67 2.23 -15.63
N HIS A 120 3.40 1.94 -15.36
CA HIS A 120 3.01 0.59 -14.92
C HIS A 120 3.46 -0.49 -15.92
N ARG A 121 3.43 -0.15 -17.22
CA ARG A 121 3.94 -1.01 -18.30
C ARG A 121 5.45 -1.23 -18.19
N ASP A 122 6.23 -0.21 -17.86
CA ASP A 122 7.67 -0.37 -17.62
C ASP A 122 7.94 -1.34 -16.49
N VAL A 123 7.21 -1.23 -15.39
CA VAL A 123 7.36 -2.11 -14.22
C VAL A 123 7.12 -3.56 -14.62
N ILE A 124 6.07 -3.84 -15.39
CA ILE A 124 5.73 -5.19 -15.86
C ILE A 124 6.76 -5.69 -16.87
N ASN A 125 7.06 -4.90 -17.92
CA ASN A 125 7.95 -5.29 -19.02
C ASN A 125 9.40 -5.51 -18.57
N LYS A 126 9.90 -4.68 -17.65
CA LYS A 126 11.25 -4.78 -17.08
C LYS A 126 11.32 -5.78 -15.92
N GLY A 127 10.20 -6.38 -15.51
CA GLY A 127 10.13 -7.34 -14.40
C GLY A 127 10.53 -6.73 -13.05
N LEU A 128 10.28 -5.43 -12.86
CA LEU A 128 10.62 -4.72 -11.63
C LEU A 128 9.69 -5.15 -10.51
N ARG A 129 10.25 -5.73 -9.44
CA ARG A 129 9.48 -6.31 -8.33
C ARG A 129 9.08 -5.25 -7.30
N ILE A 130 8.17 -4.36 -7.69
CA ILE A 130 7.61 -3.33 -6.78
C ILE A 130 6.57 -3.97 -5.84
N MET A 131 5.66 -4.72 -6.45
CA MET A 131 4.56 -5.47 -5.84
C MET A 131 4.37 -6.80 -6.59
N ASP A 132 3.48 -7.66 -6.10
CA ASP A 132 3.09 -8.85 -6.87
C ASP A 132 2.35 -8.48 -8.17
N SER A 133 2.37 -9.39 -9.15
CA SER A 133 1.81 -9.14 -10.48
C SER A 133 0.32 -8.79 -10.47
N THR A 134 -0.45 -9.35 -9.53
CA THR A 134 -1.89 -9.09 -9.41
C THR A 134 -2.11 -7.66 -8.95
N ALA A 135 -1.38 -7.22 -7.93
CA ALA A 135 -1.40 -5.84 -7.45
C ALA A 135 -0.97 -4.85 -8.54
N SER A 136 0.09 -5.17 -9.30
CA SER A 136 0.59 -4.29 -10.38
C SER A 136 -0.46 -4.09 -11.46
N THR A 137 -1.10 -5.17 -11.88
CA THR A 137 -2.12 -5.14 -12.94
C THR A 137 -3.37 -4.42 -12.44
N LEU A 138 -3.81 -4.70 -11.22
CA LEU A 138 -4.99 -4.04 -10.64
C LEU A 138 -4.78 -2.53 -10.50
N SER A 139 -3.58 -2.09 -10.12
CA SER A 139 -3.24 -0.66 -10.03
C SER A 139 -3.20 -0.01 -11.41
N MET A 140 -2.64 -0.71 -12.42
CA MET A 140 -2.62 -0.25 -13.81
C MET A 140 -4.03 -0.11 -14.39
N ASP A 141 -4.90 -1.09 -14.20
CA ASP A 141 -6.24 -1.11 -14.79
C ASP A 141 -7.20 -0.08 -14.16
N ASN A 142 -6.87 0.44 -12.97
CA ASN A 142 -7.66 1.43 -12.25
C ASN A 142 -6.97 2.80 -12.17
N ASP A 143 -5.90 3.03 -12.95
CA ASP A 143 -5.15 4.29 -12.99
C ASP A 143 -4.69 4.77 -11.59
N ILE A 144 -4.23 3.83 -10.75
CA ILE A 144 -3.79 4.13 -9.38
C ILE A 144 -2.27 4.31 -9.35
N ASP A 145 -1.83 5.52 -9.05
CA ASP A 145 -0.41 5.84 -8.95
C ASP A 145 0.26 5.10 -7.78
N LEU A 146 1.51 4.69 -7.96
CA LEU A 146 2.31 4.07 -6.92
C LEU A 146 3.51 4.96 -6.60
N VAL A 147 3.71 5.29 -5.33
CA VAL A 147 4.90 6.04 -4.91
C VAL A 147 5.74 5.19 -3.98
N VAL A 148 6.91 4.76 -4.46
CA VAL A 148 7.85 3.94 -3.69
C VAL A 148 8.89 4.85 -3.04
N PHE A 149 8.95 4.83 -1.71
CA PHE A 149 9.85 5.72 -0.97
C PHE A 149 10.41 5.05 0.31
N ASN A 150 11.47 5.63 0.85
CA ASN A 150 12.09 5.16 2.08
C ASN A 150 11.28 5.62 3.31
N MET A 151 10.83 4.66 4.12
CA MET A 151 10.11 4.92 5.37
C MET A 151 11.01 5.41 6.51
N ASN A 152 12.29 5.07 6.49
CA ASN A 152 13.21 5.28 7.62
C ASN A 152 13.64 6.74 7.79
N GLN A 153 13.34 7.59 6.82
CA GLN A 153 13.65 9.02 6.89
C GLN A 153 12.42 9.78 7.40
N PRO A 154 12.50 10.38 8.61
CA PRO A 154 11.40 11.13 9.19
C PRO A 154 10.89 12.22 8.25
N GLY A 155 9.57 12.34 8.16
CA GLY A 155 8.90 13.34 7.32
C GLY A 155 8.65 12.93 5.87
N ASN A 156 9.20 11.81 5.38
CA ASN A 156 9.02 11.43 3.97
C ASN A 156 7.56 11.22 3.56
N ILE A 157 6.71 10.63 4.43
CA ILE A 157 5.27 10.49 4.13
C ILE A 157 4.65 11.86 3.84
N LYS A 158 4.94 12.86 4.70
CA LYS A 158 4.46 14.22 4.52
C LYS A 158 4.95 14.77 3.18
N ARG A 159 6.26 14.74 2.94
CA ARG A 159 6.88 15.31 1.75
C ARG A 159 6.32 14.71 0.44
N VAL A 160 6.11 13.39 0.42
CA VAL A 160 5.46 12.68 -0.71
C VAL A 160 4.04 13.18 -0.93
N VAL A 161 3.23 13.29 0.13
CA VAL A 161 1.85 13.81 0.05
C VAL A 161 1.81 15.28 -0.43
N PHE A 162 2.84 16.08 -0.12
CA PHE A 162 2.98 17.45 -0.62
C PHE A 162 3.55 17.54 -2.05
N GLY A 163 3.79 16.40 -2.72
CA GLY A 163 4.26 16.37 -4.11
C GLY A 163 5.76 16.59 -4.30
N GLU A 164 6.57 16.49 -3.24
CA GLU A 164 8.02 16.46 -3.41
C GLU A 164 8.43 15.19 -4.15
N ASN A 165 9.31 15.32 -5.15
CA ASN A 165 9.82 14.17 -5.90
C ASN A 165 10.77 13.34 -5.01
N ILE A 166 10.20 12.32 -4.34
CA ILE A 166 10.91 11.45 -3.41
C ILE A 166 10.67 10.00 -3.80
N GLY A 167 11.77 9.37 -4.17
CA GLY A 167 11.81 7.97 -4.52
C GLY A 167 11.44 7.74 -5.96
N THR A 168 10.42 6.92 -6.22
CA THR A 168 9.99 6.61 -7.58
C THR A 168 8.47 6.64 -7.67
N THR A 169 7.96 7.40 -8.63
CA THR A 169 6.54 7.43 -8.98
C THR A 169 6.28 6.48 -10.14
N VAL A 170 5.26 5.64 -10.00
CA VAL A 170 4.73 4.80 -11.07
C VAL A 170 3.34 5.28 -11.43
N SER A 171 3.12 5.67 -12.69
CA SER A 171 1.82 6.18 -13.15
C SER A 171 1.56 5.80 -14.60
N ASN A 172 0.30 5.73 -15.00
CA ASN A 172 -0.07 5.55 -16.41
C ASN A 172 0.12 6.83 -17.23
N ASN A 173 0.12 7.99 -16.58
CA ASN A 173 0.04 9.32 -17.22
C ASN A 173 1.35 10.11 -17.11
N ILE A 174 2.50 9.43 -17.14
CA ILE A 174 3.79 10.12 -17.21
C ILE A 174 3.87 10.78 -18.58
N GLU A 175 3.81 12.11 -18.61
CA GLU A 175 4.10 12.88 -19.82
C GLU A 175 5.52 12.54 -20.27
N GLU A 176 5.68 12.02 -21.49
CA GLU A 176 6.99 11.93 -22.12
C GLU A 176 7.56 13.35 -22.18
N LYS A 177 8.55 13.65 -21.35
CA LYS A 177 9.34 14.87 -21.49
C LYS A 177 10.08 14.76 -22.83
N GLU A 178 9.49 15.36 -23.87
CA GLU A 178 10.13 15.61 -25.17
C GLU A 178 11.44 16.41 -25.02
#